data_AF-A0A7Y4MGY6-F1
#
_entry.id   AF-A0A7Y4MGY6-F1
#
_cell.length_a   1.000
_cell.length_b   1.000
_cell.length_c   1.000
_cell.angle_alpha   90.00
_cell.angle_beta   90.00
_cell.angle_gamma   90.00
#
_symmetry.space_group_name_H-M   'P 1'
#
loop_
_entity.id
_entity.type
_entity.pdbx_description
1 polymer ?
#
loop_
_entity_poly.entity_id
_entity_poly.type
_entity_poly.pdbx_seq_one_letter_code
_entity_poly.pdbx_strand_id
1 'polypeptide(L)' 'FDTMKKENMKEVDIVLKADVQGSVEALRQSLEKIEVEGVRVNIIHSGVGAINESDVTLAGASNAFIIGFNVRPT' A
#
# COMPACT_ATOMS: atom_id res chain seq x y z
N PHE A 1 -0.92 -28.94 2.19
CA PHE A 1 -1.55 -28.72 3.51
C PHE A 1 -1.41 -27.27 4.02
N ASP A 2 -0.67 -26.37 3.35
CA ASP A 2 -0.59 -24.95 3.71
C ASP A 2 -1.75 -24.07 3.22
N THR A 3 -2.56 -24.54 2.27
CA THR A 3 -3.53 -23.70 1.56
C THR A 3 -4.78 -23.35 2.38
N MET A 4 -5.04 -24.03 3.50
CA MET A 4 -6.29 -23.87 4.27
C MET A 4 -6.20 -22.91 5.46
N LYS A 5 -5.00 -22.47 5.88
CA LYS A 5 -4.85 -21.45 6.96
C LYS A 5 -4.99 -20.01 6.47
N LYS A 6 -5.10 -19.78 5.16
CA LYS A 6 -5.28 -18.44 4.57
C LYS A 6 -6.71 -17.91 4.59
N GLU A 7 -7.71 -18.73 4.92
CA GLU A 7 -9.13 -18.38 4.74
C GLU A 7 -9.68 -17.25 5.63
N ASN A 8 -8.89 -16.64 6.52
CA ASN A 8 -9.34 -15.50 7.34
C ASN A 8 -8.34 -14.35 7.47
N MET A 9 -7.24 -14.32 6.70
CA MET A 9 -6.37 -13.14 6.71
C MET A 9 -7.00 -12.05 5.86
N LYS A 10 -7.37 -10.93 6.50
CA LYS A 10 -7.81 -9.73 5.79
C LYS A 10 -6.61 -9.08 5.14
N GLU A 11 -6.61 -8.95 3.82
CA GLU A 11 -5.59 -8.19 3.11
C GLU A 11 -6.05 -6.73 3.00
N VAL A 12 -5.14 -5.80 3.29
CA VAL A 12 -5.33 -4.37 3.14
C VAL A 12 -4.39 -3.92 2.04
N ASP A 13 -4.98 -3.66 0.87
CA ASP A 13 -4.25 -3.18 -0.29
C ASP A 13 -3.97 -1.68 -0.15
N ILE A 14 -2.75 -1.27 -0.49
CA ILE A 14 -2.26 0.10 -0.35
C ILE A 14 -1.52 0.55 -1.61
N VAL A 15 -1.81 1.77 -2.06
CA VAL A 15 -1.03 2.56 -3.02
C VAL A 15 -0.22 3.58 -2.23
N LEU A 16 1.11 3.54 -2.35
CA LEU A 16 2.03 4.39 -1.61
C LEU A 16 2.68 5.44 -2.53
N LYS A 17 2.55 6.72 -2.19
CA LYS A 17 3.21 7.83 -2.90
C LYS A 17 4.05 8.64 -1.93
N ALA A 18 5.28 8.97 -2.31
CA ALA A 18 6.10 9.88 -1.53
C ALA A 18 6.80 10.91 -2.41
N ASP A 19 7.27 12.00 -1.81
CA ASP A 19 7.99 13.08 -2.46
C ASP A 19 9.37 12.67 -3.00
N VAL A 20 10.06 11.79 -2.27
CA VAL A 20 11.38 11.28 -2.62
C VAL A 20 11.44 9.77 -2.50
N GLN A 21 12.37 9.18 -3.25
CA GLN A 21 12.56 7.74 -3.30
C GLN A 21 12.74 7.15 -1.90
N GLY A 22 13.74 7.61 -1.13
CA GLY A 22 14.05 7.03 0.19
C GLY A 22 12.89 6.96 1.18
N SER A 23 11.91 7.87 1.08
CA SER A 23 10.68 7.83 1.87
C SER A 23 9.79 6.65 1.46
N VAL A 24 9.68 6.35 0.17
CA VAL A 24 8.95 5.18 -0.35
C VAL A 24 9.55 3.89 0.20
N GLU A 25 10.88 3.69 0.11
CA GLU A 25 11.48 2.46 0.61
C GLU A 25 11.38 2.34 2.13
N ALA A 26 11.59 3.43 2.88
CA ALA A 26 11.48 3.42 4.33
C ALA A 26 10.06 3.07 4.80
N LEU A 27 9.04 3.65 4.15
CA LEU A 27 7.64 3.37 4.46
C LEU A 27 7.26 1.95 4.05
N ARG A 28 7.70 1.48 2.88
CA ARG A 28 7.48 0.10 2.43
C ARG A 28 8.02 -0.91 3.44
N GLN A 29 9.28 -0.76 3.85
CA GLN A 29 9.88 -1.65 4.84
C GLN A 29 9.17 -1.58 6.20
N SER A 30 8.69 -0.40 6.58
CA SER A 30 7.96 -0.23 7.84
C SER A 30 6.59 -0.91 7.79
N LEU A 31 5.86 -0.78 6.68
CA LEU A 31 4.56 -1.41 6.46
C LEU A 31 4.66 -2.93 6.34
N GLU A 32 5.70 -3.46 5.69
CA GLU A 32 5.95 -4.90 5.59
C GLU A 32 6.26 -5.55 6.95
N LYS A 33 6.80 -4.79 7.92
CA LYS A 33 7.04 -5.26 9.30
C LYS A 33 5.79 -5.24 10.18
N ILE A 34 4.70 -4.64 9.72
CA ILE A 34 3.44 -4.62 10.48
C ILE A 34 2.80 -5.99 10.33
N GLU A 35 3.07 -6.85 11.30
CA GLU A 35 2.39 -8.12 11.45
C GLU A 35 1.28 -7.96 12.50
N VAL A 36 0.04 -7.88 12.03
CA VAL A 36 -1.14 -7.92 12.89
C VAL A 36 -1.81 -9.27 12.69
N GLU A 37 -2.16 -9.93 13.78
CA GLU A 37 -2.79 -11.24 13.72
C GLU A 37 -4.10 -11.18 12.92
N GLY A 38 -4.15 -11.88 11.79
CA GLY A 38 -5.31 -11.88 10.89
C GLY A 38 -5.41 -10.71 9.90
N VAL A 39 -4.43 -9.80 9.84
CA VAL A 39 -4.39 -8.71 8.84
C VAL A 39 -3.02 -8.65 8.17
N ARG A 40 -3.00 -8.57 6.84
CA ARG A 40 -1.79 -8.40 6.04
C ARG A 40 -1.88 -7.11 5.24
N VAL A 41 -0.83 -6.29 5.32
CA VAL A 41 -0.68 -5.14 4.43
C VAL A 41 -0.06 -5.61 3.12
N ASN A 42 -0.68 -5.23 2.01
CA ASN A 42 -0.18 -5.50 0.66
C ASN A 42 -0.01 -4.19 -0.10
N ILE A 43 1.18 -3.92 -0.63
CA ILE A 43 1.47 -2.70 -1.37
C ILE A 43 1.38 -3.03 -2.86
N ILE A 44 0.24 -2.66 -3.47
CA ILE A 44 -0.05 -2.95 -4.89
C ILE A 44 0.69 -2.00 -5.83
N HIS A 45 0.98 -0.78 -5.37
CA HIS A 45 1.75 0.20 -6.12
C HIS A 45 2.51 1.12 -5.17
N SER A 46 3.73 1.47 -5.53
CA SER A 46 4.54 2.43 -4.79
C SER A 46 5.36 3.29 -5.75
N GLY A 47 5.39 4.59 -5.56
CA GLY A 47 6.11 5.49 -6.47
C GLY A 47 6.42 6.87 -5.90
N VAL A 48 7.32 7.57 -6.58
CA VAL A 48 7.69 8.94 -6.25
C VAL A 48 6.79 9.92 -7.02
N GLY A 49 6.39 11.00 -6.37
CA GLY A 49 5.60 12.08 -6.95
C GLY A 49 4.20 12.22 -6.34
N ALA A 50 3.51 13.27 -6.78
CA ALA A 50 2.13 13.55 -6.38
C ALA A 50 1.17 12.39 -6.70
N ILE A 51 0.08 12.32 -5.93
CA ILE A 51 -1.05 11.44 -6.22
C ILE A 51 -1.75 12.00 -7.47
N ASN A 52 -1.98 11.14 -8.46
CA ASN A 52 -2.67 11.49 -9.71
C ASN A 52 -3.92 10.61 -9.96
N GLU A 53 -4.65 10.90 -11.02
CA GLU A 53 -5.88 10.19 -11.40
C GLU A 53 -5.67 8.69 -11.65
N SER A 54 -4.50 8.29 -12.17
CA SER A 54 -4.17 6.87 -12.38
C SER A 54 -4.03 6.13 -11.05
N ASP A 55 -3.42 6.75 -10.03
CA ASP A 55 -3.33 6.17 -8.69
C ASP A 55 -4.74 6.00 -8.07
N VAL A 56 -5.62 6.99 -8.26
CA VAL A 56 -7.02 6.95 -7.80
C VAL A 56 -7.82 5.86 -8.51
N THR A 57 -7.63 5.74 -9.82
CA THR A 57 -8.28 4.70 -10.63
C THR A 57 -7.84 3.31 -10.21
N LEU A 58 -6.54 3.11 -10.00
CA LEU A 58 -5.98 1.84 -9.52
C LEU A 58 -6.53 1.50 -8.13
N ALA A 59 -6.53 2.47 -7.22
CA ALA A 59 -7.04 2.28 -5.87
C ALA A 59 -8.54 1.93 -5.87
N GLY A 60 -9.35 2.59 -6.72
CA GLY A 60 -10.76 2.29 -6.86
C GLY A 60 -11.03 0.90 -7.45
N ALA A 61 -10.25 0.50 -8.47
CA ALA A 61 -10.38 -0.82 -9.10
C ALA A 61 -9.99 -1.98 -8.16
N SER A 62 -9.02 -1.74 -7.27
CA SER A 62 -8.51 -2.74 -6.33
C SER A 62 -9.07 -2.61 -4.91
N ASN A 63 -9.97 -1.65 -4.65
CA ASN A 63 -10.45 -1.31 -3.31
C ASN A 63 -9.29 -1.06 -2.30
N ALA A 64 -8.24 -0.39 -2.78
CA ALA A 64 -7.02 -0.10 -2.04
C ALA A 64 -7.03 1.30 -1.42
N PHE A 65 -6.30 1.49 -0.33
CA PHE A 65 -6.10 2.79 0.30
C PHE A 65 -4.92 3.54 -0.34
N ILE A 66 -5.04 4.86 -0.51
CA ILE A 66 -3.92 5.69 -0.98
C ILE A 66 -3.26 6.36 0.22
N ILE A 67 -1.96 6.14 0.39
CA ILE A 67 -1.13 6.77 1.42
C ILE A 67 -0.11 7.67 0.74
N GLY A 68 -0.16 8.96 1.06
CA GLY A 68 0.79 9.97 0.60
C GLY A 68 1.72 10.42 1.74
N PHE A 69 3.03 10.44 1.50
CA PHE A 69 4.02 11.01 2.41
C PHE A 69 4.68 12.25 1.81
N ASN A 70 4.43 13.41 2.42
CA ASN A 70 4.91 14.71 1.97
C ASN A 70 4.57 15.05 0.50
N VAL A 71 3.49 14.45 -0.04
CA VAL A 71 2.99 14.71 -1.40
C VAL A 71 1.76 15.60 -1.34
N ARG A 72 1.58 16.42 -2.38
CA ARG A 72 0.35 17.20 -2.60
C ARG A 72 -0.45 16.52 -3.72
N PRO A 73 -1.78 16.38 -3.59
CA PRO A 73 -2.61 15.91 -4.69
C PRO A 73 -2.62 16.95 -5.81
N THR A 74 -2.62 16.48 -7.07
CA THR A 74 -2.75 17.30 -8.29
C THR A 74 -3.74 16.69 -9.25
#